data_AF-C8ZCH0-F1
#
_entry.id   AF-C8ZCH0-F1
#
_cell.length_a   1.000
_cell.length_b   1.000
_cell.length_c   1.000
_cell.angle_alpha   90.00
_cell.angle_beta   90.00
_cell.angle_gamma   90.00
#
_symmetry.space_group_name_H-M   'P 1'
#
loop_
_entity.id
_entity.type
_entity.pdbx_description
1 polymer ?
#
loop_
_entity_poly.entity_id
_entity_poly.type
_entity_poly.pdbx_seq_one_letter_code
_entity_poly.pdbx_strand_id
1 'polypeptide(L)'
;MQSSLPLCREFFEKITAYLDYHDFRLTITANQPSITLPYYVDEKAHSIELIIFKTTFLSLFQEAHTYFNKTFSDQSGISNENIYYMTVGFLLTTPENKTVYNVHEDLLKGYFQDNSVLVIPDLLVKEVRLIQRLLCSSNNRINKSSSLWILYRKLFVLSLDANTLVLPDILFVFHSSGSQHFSNYYCWNTARWFYDNLPYNKRIELFNLTKRFCFQNVKDCSSWSALAYMVCQQEEKKTDNIRDFQRLTSSFNVPFKINKVDLNFQVQPADAFTQELVKWIDRTYAADWPPYLCLLQITKFNITLRIEMDSVLLTWRNEILNFEENSGHIKMINNTPIVPEKFSNDLLTSVNFAHFGYKKLFLNKFLDKNKKEQSDS
;
A
#
# COMPACT_ATOMS: atom_id res chain seq x y z
N MET A 1 -35.72 19.82 14.66
CA MET A 1 -35.82 19.09 13.38
C MET A 1 -34.48 18.43 13.11
N GLN A 2 -34.44 17.09 13.06
CA GLN A 2 -33.27 16.33 12.63
C GLN A 2 -32.87 16.79 11.23
N SER A 3 -31.76 17.50 11.09
CA SER A 3 -31.09 17.55 9.79
C SER A 3 -30.47 16.17 9.58
N SER A 4 -31.25 15.28 8.97
CA SER A 4 -30.72 14.02 8.47
C SER A 4 -29.64 14.33 7.43
N LEU A 5 -28.61 13.50 7.37
CA LEU A 5 -27.61 13.48 6.30
C LEU A 5 -27.94 12.31 5.36
N PRO A 6 -29.05 12.40 4.60
CA PRO A 6 -29.55 11.27 3.83
C PRO A 6 -28.54 10.77 2.80
N LEU A 7 -27.79 11.65 2.13
CA LEU A 7 -26.82 11.23 1.13
C LEU A 7 -25.63 10.53 1.77
N CYS A 8 -25.05 11.09 2.84
CA CYS A 8 -23.92 10.48 3.53
C CYS A 8 -24.30 9.14 4.18
N ARG A 9 -25.52 9.03 4.73
CA ARG A 9 -26.04 7.75 5.24
C ARG A 9 -26.23 6.73 4.12
N GLU A 10 -26.89 7.12 3.03
CA GLU A 10 -27.08 6.22 1.87
C GLU A 10 -25.73 5.73 1.31
N PHE A 11 -24.75 6.64 1.20
CA PHE A 11 -23.40 6.26 0.80
C PHE A 11 -22.80 5.22 1.74
N PHE A 12 -22.86 5.45 3.06
CA PHE A 12 -22.35 4.50 4.06
C PHE A 12 -23.03 3.14 3.92
N GLU A 13 -24.34 3.09 3.78
CA GLU A 13 -25.09 1.86 3.60
C GLU A 13 -24.66 1.11 2.33
N LYS A 14 -24.50 1.82 1.21
CA LYS A 14 -24.08 1.20 -0.06
C LYS A 14 -22.63 0.73 -0.05
N ILE A 15 -21.71 1.56 0.45
CA ILE A 15 -20.29 1.20 0.49
C ILE A 15 -19.99 0.17 1.58
N THR A 16 -20.92 -0.12 2.49
CA THR A 16 -20.77 -1.20 3.48
C THR A 16 -21.75 -2.36 3.25
N ALA A 17 -22.48 -2.36 2.13
CA ALA A 17 -23.26 -3.52 1.68
C ALA A 17 -22.35 -4.69 1.26
N TYR A 18 -22.90 -5.89 1.02
CA TYR A 18 -22.11 -7.03 0.52
C TYR A 18 -20.87 -7.35 1.36
N LEU A 19 -21.02 -7.45 2.70
CA LEU A 19 -19.89 -7.58 3.63
C LEU A 19 -19.00 -8.81 3.38
N ASP A 20 -19.58 -9.85 2.76
CA ASP A 20 -18.92 -11.10 2.38
C ASP A 20 -18.10 -11.01 1.09
N TYR A 21 -18.24 -9.93 0.31
CA TYR A 21 -17.50 -9.73 -0.92
C TYR A 21 -16.21 -8.96 -0.65
N HIS A 22 -15.09 -9.65 -0.89
CA HIS A 22 -13.75 -9.09 -0.78
C HIS A 22 -13.37 -8.24 -2.00
N ASP A 23 -13.70 -8.69 -3.21
CA ASP A 23 -13.46 -7.92 -4.44
C ASP A 23 -14.54 -6.86 -4.64
N PHE A 24 -14.40 -5.77 -3.89
CA PHE A 24 -15.26 -4.61 -3.98
C PHE A 24 -14.46 -3.39 -4.44
N ARG A 25 -14.91 -2.77 -5.53
CA ARG A 25 -14.30 -1.58 -6.10
C ARG A 25 -15.21 -0.37 -5.95
N LEU A 26 -14.64 0.74 -5.49
CA LEU A 26 -15.29 2.05 -5.52
C LEU A 26 -14.77 2.87 -6.71
N THR A 27 -15.64 3.15 -7.66
CA THR A 27 -15.29 3.93 -8.86
C THR A 27 -16.02 5.28 -8.88
N ILE A 28 -15.26 6.37 -9.01
CA ILE A 28 -15.83 7.71 -9.20
C ILE A 28 -15.66 8.11 -10.67
N THR A 29 -16.77 8.37 -11.36
CA THR A 29 -16.77 8.64 -12.80
C THR A 29 -17.67 9.82 -13.20
N ALA A 30 -17.51 10.30 -14.42
CA ALA A 30 -18.38 11.32 -14.98
C ALA A 30 -19.81 10.79 -15.16
N ASN A 31 -20.79 11.67 -14.96
CA ASN A 31 -22.20 11.39 -15.20
C ASN A 31 -22.42 10.82 -16.61
N GLN A 32 -23.33 9.86 -16.73
CA GLN A 32 -23.73 9.28 -18.01
C GLN A 32 -25.14 9.76 -18.36
N PRO A 33 -25.40 10.23 -19.60
CA PRO A 33 -26.73 10.74 -19.99
C PRO A 33 -27.88 9.74 -19.79
N SER A 34 -27.57 8.44 -19.86
CA SER A 34 -28.54 7.35 -19.71
C SER A 34 -28.77 6.89 -18.27
N ILE A 35 -28.00 7.38 -17.28
CA ILE A 35 -28.10 6.96 -15.88
C ILE A 35 -28.54 8.14 -15.03
N THR A 36 -29.77 8.08 -14.53
CA THR A 36 -30.36 9.10 -13.66
C THR A 36 -30.17 8.80 -12.16
N LEU A 37 -29.72 7.59 -11.83
CA LEU A 37 -29.52 7.16 -10.45
C LEU A 37 -28.24 7.77 -9.85
N PRO A 38 -28.24 8.12 -8.55
CA PRO A 38 -27.07 8.68 -7.88
C PRO A 38 -25.91 7.68 -7.77
N TYR A 39 -26.23 6.38 -7.75
CA TYR A 39 -25.29 5.27 -7.67
C TYR A 39 -25.64 4.22 -8.72
N TYR A 40 -24.64 3.50 -9.21
CA TYR A 40 -24.81 2.29 -10.00
C TYR A 40 -23.97 1.18 -9.36
N VAL A 41 -24.54 0.00 -9.18
CA VAL A 41 -23.85 -1.17 -8.64
C VAL A 41 -23.76 -2.21 -9.75
N ASP A 42 -22.54 -2.50 -10.20
CA ASP A 42 -22.26 -3.60 -11.12
C ASP A 42 -21.98 -4.85 -10.29
N GLU A 43 -22.93 -5.78 -10.24
CA GLU A 43 -22.79 -7.04 -9.52
C GLU A 43 -22.37 -8.16 -10.49
N LYS A 44 -21.17 -8.68 -10.30
CA LYS A 44 -20.65 -9.86 -11.01
C LYS A 44 -20.50 -11.01 -10.03
N ALA A 45 -20.42 -12.24 -10.55
CA ALA A 45 -20.38 -13.46 -9.75
C ALA A 45 -19.34 -13.45 -8.60
N HIS A 46 -18.23 -12.74 -8.77
CA HIS A 46 -17.14 -12.69 -7.78
C HIS A 46 -16.64 -11.27 -7.49
N SER A 47 -17.29 -10.23 -8.01
CA SER A 47 -16.85 -8.85 -7.79
C SER A 47 -18.02 -7.88 -7.81
N ILE A 48 -17.90 -6.84 -6.98
CA ILE A 48 -18.88 -5.76 -6.88
C ILE A 48 -18.19 -4.45 -7.22
N GLU A 49 -18.75 -3.67 -8.14
CA GLU A 49 -18.28 -2.31 -8.40
C GLU A 49 -19.37 -1.30 -8.06
N LEU A 50 -19.14 -0.51 -7.02
CA LEU A 50 -19.96 0.65 -6.68
C LEU A 50 -19.45 1.87 -7.44
N ILE A 51 -20.27 2.34 -8.37
CA ILE A 51 -20.00 3.51 -9.21
C ILE A 51 -20.74 4.72 -8.63
N ILE A 52 -19.99 5.79 -8.34
CA ILE A 52 -20.49 7.10 -7.91
C ILE A 52 -20.22 8.11 -9.02
N PHE A 53 -21.26 8.85 -9.41
CA PHE A 53 -21.12 9.92 -10.39
C PHE A 53 -20.60 11.22 -9.75
N LYS A 54 -19.89 12.04 -10.53
CA LYS A 54 -19.32 13.31 -10.05
C LYS A 54 -20.35 14.24 -9.41
N THR A 55 -21.59 14.30 -9.90
CA THR A 55 -22.64 15.09 -9.25
C THR A 55 -23.03 14.55 -7.87
N THR A 56 -23.14 13.23 -7.72
CA THR A 56 -23.41 12.58 -6.43
C THR A 56 -22.24 12.82 -5.47
N PHE A 57 -21.01 12.64 -5.94
CA PHE A 57 -19.80 12.92 -5.17
C PHE A 57 -19.76 14.38 -4.68
N LEU A 58 -20.12 15.34 -5.53
CA LEU A 58 -20.22 16.75 -5.15
C LEU A 58 -21.37 17.01 -4.16
N SER A 59 -22.50 16.34 -4.34
CA SER A 59 -23.66 16.48 -3.43
C SER A 59 -23.34 15.95 -2.03
N LEU A 60 -22.63 14.82 -1.94
CA LEU A 60 -22.10 14.28 -0.68
C LEU A 60 -21.17 15.27 0.02
N PHE A 61 -20.27 15.90 -0.74
CA PHE A 61 -19.39 16.95 -0.22
C PHE A 61 -20.19 18.14 0.32
N GLN A 62 -21.17 18.63 -0.45
CA GLN A 62 -22.00 19.77 -0.07
C GLN A 62 -22.85 19.48 1.17
N GLU A 63 -23.47 18.30 1.26
CA GLU A 63 -24.27 17.89 2.41
C GLU A 63 -23.41 17.83 3.69
N ALA A 64 -22.26 17.15 3.62
CA ALA A 64 -21.34 17.03 4.75
C ALA A 64 -20.81 18.40 5.20
N HIS A 65 -20.39 19.27 4.25
CA HIS A 65 -19.89 20.60 4.56
C HIS A 65 -20.96 21.52 5.16
N THR A 66 -22.18 21.47 4.64
CA THR A 66 -23.29 22.28 5.14
C THR A 66 -23.60 21.91 6.59
N TYR A 67 -23.62 20.62 6.89
CA TYR A 67 -23.80 20.14 8.25
C TYR A 67 -22.64 20.55 9.16
N PHE A 68 -21.39 20.34 8.73
CA PHE A 68 -20.20 20.73 9.50
C PHE A 68 -20.22 22.21 9.91
N ASN A 69 -20.50 23.11 8.97
CA ASN A 69 -20.56 24.55 9.25
C ASN A 69 -21.69 24.92 10.23
N LYS A 70 -22.84 24.25 10.11
CA LYS A 70 -23.97 24.45 11.02
C LYS A 70 -23.63 23.97 12.43
N THR A 71 -23.06 22.78 12.58
CA THR A 71 -22.65 22.20 13.86
C THR A 71 -21.58 23.04 14.57
N PHE A 72 -20.67 23.65 13.81
CA PHE A 72 -19.65 24.53 14.39
C PHE A 72 -20.23 25.88 14.87
N SER A 73 -21.36 26.30 14.31
CA SER A 73 -22.02 27.57 14.65
C SER A 73 -23.05 27.43 15.78
N ASP A 74 -23.75 26.29 15.86
CA ASP A 74 -24.80 26.01 16.86
C ASP A 74 -24.57 24.64 17.53
N GLN A 75 -24.23 24.65 18.82
CA GLN A 75 -23.89 23.44 19.59
C GLN A 75 -25.10 22.70 20.20
N SER A 76 -26.34 23.15 19.96
CA SER A 76 -27.52 22.56 20.59
C SER A 76 -28.15 21.43 19.76
N GLY A 77 -28.39 20.27 20.38
CA GLY A 77 -29.17 19.17 19.80
C GLY A 77 -28.47 18.34 18.71
N ILE A 78 -27.14 18.27 18.72
CA ILE A 78 -26.36 17.53 17.73
C ILE A 78 -26.38 16.02 18.04
N SER A 79 -26.78 15.19 17.07
CA SER A 79 -26.72 13.73 17.18
C SER A 79 -25.33 13.21 16.79
N ASN A 80 -24.71 12.38 17.65
CA ASN A 80 -23.44 11.70 17.35
C ASN A 80 -23.50 10.89 16.05
N GLU A 81 -24.65 10.28 15.75
CA GLU A 81 -24.86 9.52 14.52
C GLU A 81 -24.76 10.43 13.27
N ASN A 82 -25.33 11.63 13.33
CA ASN A 82 -25.21 12.58 12.23
C ASN A 82 -23.79 13.11 12.10
N ILE A 83 -23.09 13.38 13.22
CA ILE A 83 -21.66 13.74 13.15
C ILE A 83 -20.89 12.60 12.46
N TYR A 84 -21.16 11.34 12.81
CA TYR A 84 -20.53 10.18 12.17
C TYR A 84 -20.76 10.17 10.65
N TYR A 85 -22.00 10.22 10.16
CA TYR A 85 -22.24 10.23 8.70
C TYR A 85 -21.61 11.44 8.00
N MET A 86 -21.61 12.61 8.65
CA MET A 86 -20.91 13.79 8.12
C MET A 86 -19.44 13.47 7.93
N THR A 87 -18.78 12.90 8.94
CA THR A 87 -17.38 12.49 8.80
C THR A 87 -17.16 11.46 7.71
N VAL A 88 -18.07 10.49 7.50
CA VAL A 88 -18.00 9.53 6.37
C VAL A 88 -18.02 10.26 5.01
N GLY A 89 -18.88 11.27 4.85
CA GLY A 89 -18.90 12.13 3.66
C GLY A 89 -17.57 12.84 3.42
N PHE A 90 -16.94 13.35 4.48
CA PHE A 90 -15.60 13.95 4.42
C PHE A 90 -14.49 12.93 4.14
N LEU A 91 -14.54 11.72 4.68
CA LEU A 91 -13.56 10.66 4.39
C LEU A 91 -13.59 10.27 2.91
N LEU A 92 -14.77 10.27 2.28
CA LEU A 92 -14.89 10.05 0.84
C LEU A 92 -14.35 11.25 0.03
N THR A 93 -14.68 12.48 0.42
CA THR A 93 -14.53 13.66 -0.45
C THR A 93 -13.27 14.47 -0.20
N THR A 94 -12.81 14.53 1.05
CA THR A 94 -11.65 15.30 1.53
C THR A 94 -10.94 14.56 2.69
N PRO A 95 -10.35 13.38 2.44
CA PRO A 95 -9.83 12.52 3.49
C PRO A 95 -8.64 13.11 4.29
N GLU A 96 -7.98 14.14 3.78
CA GLU A 96 -6.88 14.84 4.46
C GLU A 96 -7.36 15.96 5.42
N ASN A 97 -8.68 16.14 5.61
CA ASN A 97 -9.19 17.09 6.60
C ASN A 97 -8.94 16.56 8.03
N LYS A 98 -7.85 17.03 8.66
CA LYS A 98 -7.42 16.57 9.99
C LYS A 98 -8.44 16.82 11.10
N THR A 99 -9.19 17.92 11.03
CA THR A 99 -10.23 18.20 12.03
C THR A 99 -11.32 17.13 11.97
N VAL A 100 -11.80 16.84 10.77
CA VAL A 100 -12.84 15.82 10.58
C VAL A 100 -12.32 14.42 10.88
N TYR A 101 -11.06 14.13 10.51
CA TYR A 101 -10.40 12.89 10.88
C TYR A 101 -10.37 12.67 12.40
N ASN A 102 -9.96 13.70 13.16
CA ASN A 102 -9.91 13.61 14.63
C ASN A 102 -11.32 13.41 15.22
N VAL A 103 -12.31 14.15 14.72
CA VAL A 103 -13.72 13.98 15.13
C VAL A 103 -14.20 12.56 14.86
N HIS A 104 -13.88 11.99 13.69
CA HIS A 104 -14.24 10.61 13.35
C HIS A 104 -13.57 9.61 14.30
N GLU A 105 -12.27 9.78 14.57
CA GLU A 105 -11.54 8.92 15.51
C GLU A 105 -12.09 8.99 16.94
N ASP A 106 -12.45 10.18 17.41
CA ASP A 106 -13.02 10.37 18.75
C ASP A 106 -14.40 9.71 18.86
N LEU A 107 -15.23 9.80 17.81
CA LEU A 107 -16.50 9.07 17.73
C LEU A 107 -16.29 7.56 17.79
N LEU A 108 -15.34 7.03 17.01
CA LEU A 108 -15.01 5.60 17.03
C LEU A 108 -14.57 5.16 18.43
N LYS A 109 -13.66 5.90 19.08
CA LYS A 109 -13.25 5.61 20.47
C LYS A 109 -14.45 5.60 21.41
N GLY A 110 -15.35 6.57 21.29
CA GLY A 110 -16.57 6.63 22.09
C GLY A 110 -17.43 5.38 21.89
N TYR A 111 -17.66 4.95 20.65
CA TYR A 111 -18.42 3.74 20.35
C TYR A 111 -17.77 2.46 20.89
N PHE A 112 -16.43 2.37 20.89
CA PHE A 112 -15.72 1.19 21.38
C PHE A 112 -15.53 1.14 22.90
N GLN A 113 -15.59 2.28 23.58
CA GLN A 113 -15.50 2.36 25.05
C GLN A 113 -16.85 2.22 25.75
N ASP A 114 -17.95 2.45 25.04
CA ASP A 114 -19.29 2.29 25.59
C ASP A 114 -19.70 0.81 25.65
N ASN A 115 -19.70 0.25 26.87
CA ASN A 115 -20.04 -1.14 27.11
C ASN A 115 -21.50 -1.51 26.80
N SER A 116 -22.38 -0.54 26.61
CA SER A 116 -23.76 -0.76 26.12
C SER A 116 -23.82 -0.95 24.60
N VAL A 117 -22.77 -0.49 23.90
CA VAL A 117 -22.52 -0.58 22.46
C VAL A 117 -21.60 -1.78 22.12
N LEU A 118 -21.15 -2.54 23.14
CA LEU A 118 -20.36 -3.78 22.98
C LEU A 118 -21.07 -4.93 22.22
N VAL A 119 -22.31 -4.72 21.78
CA VAL A 119 -23.02 -5.62 20.87
C VAL A 119 -22.76 -5.25 19.40
N ILE A 120 -21.80 -4.38 19.09
CA ILE A 120 -21.60 -3.92 17.71
C ILE A 120 -20.33 -4.50 17.03
N PRO A 121 -20.30 -5.82 16.74
CA PRO A 121 -19.54 -6.36 15.63
C PRO A 121 -19.83 -5.65 14.30
N ASP A 122 -21.09 -5.29 14.06
CA ASP A 122 -21.55 -4.83 12.75
C ASP A 122 -20.94 -3.48 12.33
N LEU A 123 -20.83 -2.50 13.24
CA LEU A 123 -20.21 -1.20 12.93
C LEU A 123 -18.71 -1.33 12.72
N LEU A 124 -17.98 -2.12 13.52
CA LEU A 124 -16.55 -2.32 13.29
C LEU A 124 -16.31 -3.01 11.95
N VAL A 125 -17.09 -4.04 11.62
CA VAL A 125 -17.04 -4.70 10.32
C VAL A 125 -17.32 -3.70 9.19
N LYS A 126 -18.38 -2.91 9.32
CA LYS A 126 -18.74 -1.88 8.33
C LYS A 126 -17.67 -0.81 8.20
N GLU A 127 -17.07 -0.36 9.30
CA GLU A 127 -16.01 0.65 9.31
C GLU A 127 -14.73 0.12 8.65
N VAL A 128 -14.33 -1.12 8.97
CA VAL A 128 -13.22 -1.78 8.27
C VAL A 128 -13.52 -1.86 6.78
N ARG A 129 -14.73 -2.30 6.38
CA ARG A 129 -15.11 -2.38 4.96
C ARG A 129 -15.14 -1.02 4.27
N LEU A 130 -15.66 0.01 4.94
CA LEU A 130 -15.66 1.40 4.45
C LEU A 130 -14.23 1.81 4.10
N ILE A 131 -13.31 1.72 5.06
CA ILE A 131 -11.93 2.16 4.86
C ILE A 131 -11.21 1.31 3.81
N GLN A 132 -11.39 -0.02 3.82
CA GLN A 132 -10.81 -0.90 2.80
C GLN A 132 -11.27 -0.51 1.38
N ARG A 133 -12.56 -0.24 1.19
CA ARG A 133 -13.15 0.10 -0.12
C ARG A 133 -12.77 1.50 -0.57
N LEU A 134 -12.67 2.47 0.35
CA LEU A 134 -12.08 3.78 0.06
C LEU A 134 -10.61 3.64 -0.38
N LEU A 135 -9.82 2.85 0.34
CA LEU A 135 -8.42 2.57 0.01
C LEU A 135 -8.25 1.75 -1.27
N CYS A 136 -9.29 1.08 -1.78
CA CYS A 136 -9.27 0.40 -3.08
C CYS A 136 -9.94 1.22 -4.20
N SER A 137 -10.24 2.50 -3.96
CA SER A 137 -10.93 3.34 -4.93
C SER A 137 -10.08 3.65 -6.17
N SER A 138 -10.74 3.82 -7.31
CA SER A 138 -10.09 4.34 -8.53
C SER A 138 -9.64 5.80 -8.40
N ASN A 139 -10.07 6.53 -7.37
CA ASN A 139 -9.68 7.93 -7.15
C ASN A 139 -8.38 8.05 -6.34
N ASN A 140 -7.35 8.65 -6.95
CA ASN A 140 -6.02 8.81 -6.36
C ASN A 140 -6.05 9.55 -5.01
N ARG A 141 -6.91 10.56 -4.84
CA ARG A 141 -6.95 11.36 -3.60
C ARG A 141 -7.43 10.54 -2.41
N ILE A 142 -8.26 9.53 -2.66
CA ILE A 142 -8.81 8.63 -1.65
C ILE A 142 -7.83 7.48 -1.42
N ASN A 143 -7.46 6.77 -2.48
CA ASN A 143 -6.57 5.61 -2.40
C ASN A 143 -5.17 5.94 -1.84
N LYS A 144 -4.63 7.12 -2.15
CA LYS A 144 -3.33 7.60 -1.63
C LYS A 144 -3.48 8.49 -0.39
N SER A 145 -4.62 8.46 0.29
CA SER A 145 -4.81 9.26 1.50
C SER A 145 -4.00 8.72 2.67
N SER A 146 -3.11 9.55 3.20
CA SER A 146 -2.28 9.19 4.36
C SER A 146 -3.15 8.95 5.60
N SER A 147 -4.17 9.77 5.80
CA SER A 147 -5.15 9.66 6.89
C SER A 147 -5.89 8.33 6.85
N LEU A 148 -6.41 7.91 5.68
CA LEU A 148 -7.14 6.64 5.58
C LEU A 148 -6.25 5.43 5.86
N TRP A 149 -5.00 5.43 5.40
CA TRP A 149 -4.03 4.36 5.74
C TRP A 149 -3.70 4.33 7.24
N ILE A 150 -3.62 5.48 7.90
CA ILE A 150 -3.46 5.56 9.36
C ILE A 150 -4.70 4.99 10.07
N LEU A 151 -5.91 5.39 9.65
CA LEU A 151 -7.15 4.88 10.22
C LEU A 151 -7.27 3.36 10.06
N TYR A 152 -6.86 2.82 8.90
CA TYR A 152 -6.85 1.38 8.67
C TYR A 152 -5.98 0.62 9.67
N ARG A 153 -4.81 1.16 10.02
CA ARG A 153 -3.94 0.57 11.07
C ARG A 153 -4.60 0.61 12.45
N LYS A 154 -5.32 1.69 12.78
CA LYS A 154 -6.07 1.82 14.04
C LYS A 154 -7.23 0.83 14.12
N LEU A 155 -7.98 0.68 13.03
CA LEU A 155 -9.08 -0.30 12.92
C LEU A 155 -8.57 -1.73 13.02
N PHE A 156 -7.40 -2.05 12.44
CA PHE A 156 -6.76 -3.34 12.65
C PHE A 156 -6.48 -3.60 14.14
N VAL A 157 -5.89 -2.63 14.86
CA VAL A 157 -5.65 -2.75 16.31
C VAL A 157 -6.94 -2.99 17.09
N LEU A 158 -8.00 -2.22 16.80
CA LEU A 158 -9.31 -2.40 17.41
C LEU A 158 -9.92 -3.78 17.12
N SER A 159 -9.68 -4.32 15.92
CA SER A 159 -10.18 -5.66 15.54
C SER A 159 -9.56 -6.81 16.34
N LEU A 160 -8.42 -6.60 17.01
CA LEU A 160 -7.76 -7.64 17.80
C LEU A 160 -8.45 -7.91 19.14
N ASP A 161 -9.16 -6.92 19.69
CA ASP A 161 -9.93 -7.03 20.94
C ASP A 161 -11.41 -7.36 20.68
N ALA A 162 -11.83 -7.35 19.41
CA ALA A 162 -13.21 -7.58 19.05
C ALA A 162 -13.60 -9.05 19.25
N ASN A 163 -14.72 -9.28 19.94
CA ASN A 163 -15.33 -10.62 20.09
C ASN A 163 -15.73 -11.26 18.74
N THR A 164 -15.85 -10.46 17.68
CA THR A 164 -16.09 -10.93 16.32
C THR A 164 -14.84 -10.79 15.49
N LEU A 165 -14.48 -11.88 14.82
CA LEU A 165 -13.32 -11.97 13.94
C LEU A 165 -13.52 -11.07 12.70
N VAL A 166 -13.18 -9.79 12.83
CA VAL A 166 -13.04 -8.90 11.67
C VAL A 166 -11.63 -9.05 11.15
N LEU A 167 -11.35 -10.14 10.43
CA LEU A 167 -10.07 -10.25 9.71
C LEU A 167 -10.13 -9.29 8.54
N PRO A 168 -9.38 -8.17 8.55
CA PRO A 168 -9.30 -7.34 7.38
C PRO A 168 -8.64 -8.20 6.30
N ASP A 169 -9.22 -8.23 5.10
CA ASP A 169 -8.54 -8.85 3.95
C ASP A 169 -7.36 -7.98 3.50
N ILE A 170 -6.30 -8.05 4.30
CA ILE A 170 -5.08 -7.23 4.17
C ILE A 170 -4.41 -7.50 2.81
N LEU A 171 -4.45 -8.75 2.34
CA LEU A 171 -3.83 -9.14 1.08
C LEU A 171 -4.57 -8.53 -0.09
N PHE A 172 -5.90 -8.64 -0.10
CA PHE A 172 -6.72 -8.01 -1.14
C PHE A 172 -6.51 -6.50 -1.18
N VAL A 173 -6.52 -5.83 -0.02
CA VAL A 173 -6.37 -4.36 0.05
C VAL A 173 -5.06 -3.90 -0.57
N PHE A 174 -3.93 -4.52 -0.23
CA PHE A 174 -2.64 -4.13 -0.80
C PHE A 174 -2.54 -4.44 -2.29
N HIS A 175 -3.04 -5.61 -2.71
CA HIS A 175 -3.05 -5.98 -4.11
C HIS A 175 -3.92 -5.03 -4.95
N SER A 176 -5.16 -4.80 -4.51
CA SER A 176 -6.13 -3.96 -5.20
C SER A 176 -5.66 -2.50 -5.24
N SER A 177 -5.29 -1.94 -4.09
CA SER A 177 -4.78 -0.56 -4.00
C SER A 177 -3.52 -0.35 -4.85
N GLY A 178 -2.54 -1.27 -4.76
CA GLY A 178 -1.32 -1.21 -5.56
C GLY A 178 -1.60 -1.32 -7.07
N SER A 179 -2.58 -2.14 -7.46
CA SER A 179 -2.98 -2.33 -8.87
C SER A 179 -3.70 -1.10 -9.43
N GLN A 180 -4.53 -0.42 -8.62
CA GLN A 180 -5.24 0.78 -9.06
C GLN A 180 -4.29 1.96 -9.28
N HIS A 181 -3.21 2.06 -8.48
CA HIS A 181 -2.32 3.21 -8.52
C HIS A 181 -0.85 2.84 -8.47
N PHE A 182 -0.19 3.07 -9.60
CA PHE A 182 1.25 2.93 -9.72
C PHE A 182 2.00 3.69 -8.63
N SER A 183 2.99 3.00 -8.04
CA SER A 183 3.87 3.52 -7.01
C SER A 183 3.12 4.17 -5.84
N ASN A 184 2.11 3.46 -5.31
CA ASN A 184 1.40 3.92 -4.11
C ASN A 184 2.27 3.73 -2.86
N TYR A 185 3.04 4.76 -2.51
CA TYR A 185 3.91 4.76 -1.34
C TYR A 185 3.16 4.45 -0.03
N TYR A 186 1.97 5.02 0.20
CA TYR A 186 1.25 4.83 1.45
C TYR A 186 0.73 3.40 1.62
N CYS A 187 0.26 2.78 0.54
CA CYS A 187 -0.10 1.37 0.49
C CYS A 187 1.07 0.48 0.89
N TRP A 188 2.20 0.61 0.18
CA TRP A 188 3.37 -0.24 0.39
C TRP A 188 4.13 0.07 1.68
N ASN A 189 4.06 1.30 2.19
CA ASN A 189 4.56 1.64 3.52
C ASN A 189 3.71 1.01 4.62
N THR A 190 2.38 1.04 4.47
CA THR A 190 1.47 0.34 5.39
C THR A 190 1.68 -1.17 5.32
N ALA A 191 1.97 -1.75 4.15
CA ALA A 191 2.31 -3.16 4.02
C ALA A 191 3.55 -3.56 4.86
N ARG A 192 4.57 -2.70 4.95
CA ARG A 192 5.73 -2.94 5.84
C ARG A 192 5.31 -2.96 7.31
N TRP A 193 4.43 -2.04 7.70
CA TRP A 193 3.90 -2.00 9.06
C TRP A 193 3.11 -3.27 9.40
N PHE A 194 2.27 -3.76 8.48
CA PHE A 194 1.55 -5.01 8.69
C PHE A 194 2.50 -6.21 8.70
N TYR A 195 3.50 -6.24 7.83
CA TYR A 195 4.49 -7.32 7.80
C TYR A 195 5.15 -7.52 9.17
N ASP A 196 5.55 -6.45 9.84
CA ASP A 196 6.19 -6.56 11.16
C ASP A 196 5.22 -7.01 12.27
N ASN A 197 3.94 -6.64 12.16
CA ASN A 197 2.95 -6.82 13.22
C ASN A 197 2.00 -8.01 13.01
N LEU A 198 2.06 -8.68 11.86
CA LEU A 198 1.25 -9.86 11.57
C LEU A 198 1.87 -11.15 12.16
N PRO A 199 1.04 -12.14 12.53
CA PRO A 199 1.51 -13.48 12.84
C PRO A 199 2.28 -14.12 11.66
N TYR A 200 3.16 -15.07 11.98
CA TYR A 200 4.07 -15.68 11.00
C TYR A 200 3.39 -16.18 9.70
N ASN A 201 2.26 -16.88 9.79
CA ASN A 201 1.54 -17.38 8.61
C ASN A 201 1.06 -16.26 7.68
N LYS A 202 0.48 -15.19 8.23
CA LYS A 202 0.02 -14.03 7.46
C LYS A 202 1.17 -13.20 6.91
N ARG A 203 2.30 -13.19 7.62
CA ARG A 203 3.54 -12.58 7.13
C ARG A 203 4.06 -13.28 5.87
N ILE A 204 4.05 -14.62 5.83
CA ILE A 204 4.41 -15.40 4.63
C ILE A 204 3.47 -15.06 3.47
N GLU A 205 2.16 -15.04 3.71
CA GLU A 205 1.17 -14.70 2.68
C GLU A 205 1.43 -13.30 2.09
N LEU A 206 1.68 -12.30 2.95
CA LEU A 206 1.97 -10.93 2.53
C LEU A 206 3.29 -10.81 1.77
N PHE A 207 4.33 -11.54 2.18
CA PHE A 207 5.60 -11.61 1.45
C PHE A 207 5.40 -12.16 0.03
N ASN A 208 4.72 -13.30 -0.08
CA ASN A 208 4.47 -13.95 -1.37
C ASN A 208 3.59 -13.11 -2.29
N LEU A 209 2.59 -12.41 -1.74
CA LEU A 209 1.78 -11.44 -2.46
C LEU A 209 2.66 -10.31 -3.00
N THR A 210 3.46 -9.68 -2.14
CA THR A 210 4.32 -8.54 -2.49
C THR A 210 5.35 -8.92 -3.55
N LYS A 211 5.98 -10.09 -3.40
CA LYS A 211 6.92 -10.66 -4.37
C LYS A 211 6.29 -10.86 -5.74
N ARG A 212 5.13 -11.53 -5.79
CA ARG A 212 4.37 -11.74 -7.03
C ARG A 212 4.00 -10.43 -7.69
N PHE A 213 3.49 -9.48 -6.90
CA PHE A 213 3.13 -8.15 -7.38
C PHE A 213 4.31 -7.43 -8.02
N CYS A 214 5.49 -7.46 -7.37
CA CYS A 214 6.71 -6.83 -7.89
C CYS A 214 7.13 -7.41 -9.24
N PHE A 215 7.10 -8.74 -9.38
CA PHE A 215 7.48 -9.41 -10.63
C PHE A 215 6.48 -9.16 -11.77
N GLN A 216 5.21 -8.90 -11.45
CA GLN A 216 4.18 -8.48 -12.41
C GLN A 216 4.24 -6.98 -12.73
N ASN A 217 4.75 -6.16 -11.82
CA ASN A 217 4.78 -4.69 -11.90
C ASN A 217 6.21 -4.17 -11.76
N VAL A 218 7.06 -4.51 -12.73
CA VAL A 218 8.52 -4.25 -12.68
C VAL A 218 8.87 -2.79 -12.41
N LYS A 219 8.05 -1.85 -12.89
CA LYS A 219 8.29 -0.41 -12.74
C LYS A 219 7.92 0.15 -11.36
N ASP A 220 7.17 -0.58 -10.53
CA ASP A 220 6.62 -0.04 -9.27
C ASP A 220 7.68 0.06 -8.17
N CYS A 221 8.32 1.23 -8.07
CA CYS A 221 9.41 1.43 -7.12
C CYS A 221 8.98 1.27 -5.65
N SER A 222 7.71 1.50 -5.33
CA SER A 222 7.20 1.44 -3.97
C SER A 222 7.02 -0.01 -3.51
N SER A 223 6.50 -0.88 -4.38
CA SER A 223 6.37 -2.31 -4.09
C SER A 223 7.74 -2.98 -3.97
N TRP A 224 8.66 -2.70 -4.90
CA TRP A 224 10.02 -3.24 -4.85
C TRP A 224 10.79 -2.80 -3.60
N SER A 225 10.61 -1.55 -3.17
CA SER A 225 11.19 -1.07 -1.92
C SER A 225 10.56 -1.74 -0.69
N ALA A 226 9.26 -2.07 -0.72
CA ALA A 226 8.63 -2.84 0.35
C ALA A 226 9.11 -4.30 0.37
N LEU A 227 9.30 -4.93 -0.79
CA LEU A 227 9.86 -6.28 -0.88
C LEU A 227 11.28 -6.33 -0.31
N ALA A 228 12.14 -5.38 -0.70
CA ALA A 228 13.48 -5.27 -0.15
C ALA A 228 13.46 -5.12 1.38
N TYR A 229 12.57 -4.24 1.90
CA TYR A 229 12.36 -4.10 3.34
C TYR A 229 12.02 -5.45 3.99
N MET A 230 11.03 -6.18 3.45
CA MET A 230 10.60 -7.46 4.03
C MET A 230 11.72 -8.50 4.07
N VAL A 231 12.56 -8.54 3.03
CA VAL A 231 13.73 -9.44 2.99
C VAL A 231 14.74 -9.07 4.07
N CYS A 232 15.17 -7.79 4.12
CA CYS A 232 16.19 -7.31 5.06
C CYS A 232 15.73 -7.36 6.51
N GLN A 233 14.45 -7.08 6.76
CA GLN A 233 13.88 -6.99 8.09
C GLN A 233 13.94 -8.30 8.89
N GLN A 234 14.03 -9.45 8.20
CA GLN A 234 14.26 -10.76 8.83
C GLN A 234 15.60 -10.83 9.58
N GLU A 235 16.61 -10.08 9.12
CA GLU A 235 17.93 -9.99 9.73
C GLU A 235 18.06 -8.74 10.61
N GLU A 236 17.62 -7.59 10.11
CA GLU A 236 17.78 -6.30 10.80
C GLU A 236 16.93 -6.18 12.07
N LYS A 237 15.76 -6.83 12.11
CA LYS A 237 14.83 -6.82 13.25
C LYS A 237 14.54 -5.41 13.77
N LYS A 238 14.35 -4.44 12.86
CA LYS A 238 14.00 -3.06 13.25
C LYS A 238 12.69 -3.06 14.01
N THR A 239 12.60 -2.21 15.03
CA THR A 239 11.45 -2.22 15.96
C THR A 239 10.49 -1.05 15.75
N ASP A 240 10.72 -0.18 14.76
CA ASP A 240 9.93 1.05 14.60
C ASP A 240 8.44 0.79 14.35
N ASN A 241 8.11 -0.11 13.43
CA ASN A 241 6.71 -0.49 13.17
C ASN A 241 6.07 -1.23 14.35
N ILE A 242 6.86 -1.99 15.12
CA ILE A 242 6.40 -2.67 16.33
C ILE A 242 6.11 -1.65 17.44
N ARG A 243 6.98 -0.64 17.61
CA ARG A 243 6.78 0.46 18.57
C ARG A 243 5.55 1.29 18.20
N ASP A 244 5.35 1.58 16.92
CA ASP A 244 4.15 2.28 16.45
C ASP A 244 2.88 1.45 16.72
N PHE A 245 2.93 0.14 16.49
CA PHE A 245 1.83 -0.77 16.83
C PHE A 245 1.54 -0.79 18.33
N GLN A 246 2.57 -0.90 19.18
CA GLN A 246 2.43 -0.82 20.64
C GLN A 246 1.80 0.50 21.09
N ARG A 247 2.24 1.62 20.50
CA ARG A 247 1.68 2.94 20.76
C ARG A 247 0.18 2.97 20.41
N LEU A 248 -0.22 2.37 19.29
CA LEU A 248 -1.62 2.28 18.89
C LEU A 248 -2.43 1.40 19.85
N THR A 249 -1.96 0.20 20.20
CA THR A 249 -2.65 -0.69 21.15
C THR A 249 -2.86 -0.01 22.50
N SER A 250 -1.85 0.70 23.01
CA SER A 250 -1.97 1.48 24.25
C SER A 250 -2.98 2.62 24.12
N SER A 251 -3.04 3.31 22.98
CA SER A 251 -4.00 4.42 22.78
C SER A 251 -5.47 3.98 22.76
N PHE A 252 -5.73 2.70 22.49
CA PHE A 252 -7.07 2.10 22.47
C PHE A 252 -7.34 1.19 23.68
N ASN A 253 -6.42 1.11 24.65
CA ASN A 253 -6.50 0.17 25.78
C ASN A 253 -6.65 -1.30 25.37
N VAL A 254 -6.17 -1.66 24.18
CA VAL A 254 -6.23 -3.04 23.66
C VAL A 254 -5.07 -3.84 24.27
N PRO A 255 -5.34 -4.91 25.05
CA PRO A 255 -4.28 -5.73 25.62
C PRO A 255 -3.58 -6.52 24.53
N PHE A 256 -2.33 -6.16 24.23
CA PHE A 256 -1.52 -6.89 23.27
C PHE A 256 -0.20 -7.37 23.88
N LYS A 257 0.08 -8.66 23.70
CA LYS A 257 1.39 -9.24 24.00
C LYS A 257 2.05 -9.65 22.70
N ILE A 258 3.21 -9.07 22.42
CA ILE A 258 4.02 -9.53 21.29
C ILE A 258 4.40 -10.99 21.54
N ASN A 259 4.04 -11.85 20.61
CA ASN A 259 4.58 -13.19 20.57
C ASN A 259 6.06 -13.11 20.18
N LYS A 260 6.96 -13.31 21.14
CA LYS A 260 8.41 -13.27 20.89
C LYS A 260 8.87 -14.30 19.85
N VAL A 261 8.12 -15.38 19.66
CA VAL A 261 8.38 -16.38 18.61
C VAL A 261 8.19 -15.77 17.23
N ASP A 262 7.18 -14.92 17.05
CA ASP A 262 6.90 -14.21 15.79
C ASP A 262 7.94 -13.11 15.49
N LEU A 263 8.83 -12.75 16.43
CA LEU A 263 9.91 -11.77 16.22
C LEU A 263 11.20 -12.39 15.66
N ASN A 264 11.39 -13.70 15.82
CA ASN A 264 12.58 -14.44 15.34
C ASN A 264 12.21 -15.29 14.11
N PHE A 265 11.55 -14.67 13.15
CA PHE A 265 11.02 -15.35 11.98
C PHE A 265 11.97 -15.27 10.78
N GLN A 266 11.92 -16.30 9.94
CA GLN A 266 12.50 -16.30 8.60
C GLN A 266 11.47 -16.89 7.63
N VAL A 267 10.94 -16.06 6.73
CA VAL A 267 10.02 -16.43 5.64
C VAL A 267 10.80 -17.02 4.47
N GLN A 268 11.83 -16.31 3.99
CA GLN A 268 12.74 -16.78 2.95
C GLN A 268 14.13 -16.23 3.26
N PRO A 269 15.17 -17.07 3.33
CA PRO A 269 16.55 -16.61 3.50
C PRO A 269 16.94 -15.58 2.44
N ALA A 270 17.65 -14.52 2.85
CA ALA A 270 17.98 -13.40 1.97
C ALA A 270 18.86 -13.83 0.79
N ASP A 271 19.73 -14.81 1.00
CA ASP A 271 20.58 -15.45 -0.01
C ASP A 271 19.76 -16.19 -1.07
N ALA A 272 18.83 -17.03 -0.65
CA ALA A 272 17.94 -17.75 -1.54
C ALA A 272 17.13 -16.79 -2.41
N PHE A 273 16.58 -15.72 -1.82
CA PHE A 273 15.83 -14.71 -2.57
C PHE A 273 16.73 -13.90 -3.52
N THR A 274 17.95 -13.55 -3.10
CA THR A 274 18.92 -12.82 -3.92
C THR A 274 19.28 -13.60 -5.18
N GLN A 275 19.58 -14.89 -5.05
CA GLN A 275 19.87 -15.76 -6.19
C GLN A 275 18.67 -15.89 -7.14
N GLU A 276 17.46 -15.97 -6.59
CA GLU A 276 16.23 -15.99 -7.37
C GLU A 276 16.04 -14.68 -8.15
N LEU A 277 16.24 -13.53 -7.50
CA LEU A 277 16.11 -12.22 -8.13
C LEU A 277 17.13 -12.01 -9.25
N VAL A 278 18.39 -12.39 -9.04
CA VAL A 278 19.43 -12.35 -10.09
C VAL A 278 19.01 -13.19 -11.29
N LYS A 279 18.63 -14.46 -11.06
CA LYS A 279 18.15 -15.35 -12.14
C LYS A 279 16.94 -14.78 -12.87
N TRP A 280 16.02 -14.15 -12.14
CA TRP A 280 14.85 -13.52 -12.74
C TRP A 280 15.23 -12.30 -13.60
N ILE A 281 16.12 -11.43 -13.11
CA ILE A 281 16.63 -10.26 -13.86
C ILE A 281 17.24 -10.72 -15.18
N ASP A 282 18.08 -11.76 -15.15
CA ASP A 282 18.76 -12.28 -16.33
C ASP A 282 17.79 -12.97 -17.31
N ARG A 283 16.84 -13.76 -16.81
CA ARG A 283 15.87 -14.48 -17.66
C ARG A 283 14.85 -13.56 -18.31
N THR A 284 14.43 -12.51 -17.62
CA THR A 284 13.38 -11.59 -18.11
C THR A 284 13.93 -10.39 -18.85
N TYR A 285 15.26 -10.24 -18.94
CA TYR A 285 15.91 -9.05 -19.50
C TYR A 285 15.33 -7.78 -18.86
N ALA A 286 15.29 -7.75 -17.52
CA ALA A 286 14.67 -6.65 -16.79
C ALA A 286 15.27 -5.31 -17.24
N ALA A 287 14.43 -4.44 -17.81
CA ALA A 287 14.83 -3.20 -18.45
C ALA A 287 14.45 -1.95 -17.63
N ASP A 288 14.12 -2.13 -16.36
CA ASP A 288 13.73 -1.07 -15.44
C ASP A 288 14.58 -1.15 -14.16
N TRP A 289 14.80 0.00 -13.52
CA TRP A 289 15.66 0.09 -12.33
C TRP A 289 15.17 -0.61 -11.04
N PRO A 290 13.87 -0.67 -10.70
CA PRO A 290 13.42 -1.12 -9.38
C PRO A 290 13.90 -2.51 -8.92
N PRO A 291 13.94 -3.56 -9.77
CA PRO A 291 14.51 -4.87 -9.40
C PRO A 291 15.99 -4.78 -8.98
N TYR A 292 16.79 -4.01 -9.71
CA TYR A 292 18.20 -3.79 -9.39
C TYR A 292 18.38 -2.97 -8.11
N LEU A 293 17.50 -1.99 -7.87
CA LEU A 293 17.49 -1.24 -6.63
C LEU A 293 17.14 -2.12 -5.43
N CYS A 294 16.17 -3.03 -5.58
CA CYS A 294 15.81 -4.03 -4.59
C CYS A 294 17.02 -4.93 -4.26
N LEU A 295 17.66 -5.48 -5.30
CA LEU A 295 18.89 -6.26 -5.16
C LEU A 295 19.98 -5.46 -4.42
N LEU A 296 20.21 -4.21 -4.83
CA LEU A 296 21.22 -3.34 -4.24
C LEU A 296 20.92 -3.04 -2.76
N GLN A 297 19.64 -2.92 -2.39
CA GLN A 297 19.25 -2.74 -0.99
C GLN A 297 19.59 -4.02 -0.21
N ILE A 298 19.19 -5.19 -0.68
CA ILE A 298 19.44 -6.47 0.02
C ILE A 298 20.94 -6.73 0.21
N THR A 299 21.74 -6.59 -0.85
CA THR A 299 23.18 -6.85 -0.78
C THR A 299 23.96 -5.84 0.07
N LYS A 300 23.38 -4.66 0.37
CA LYS A 300 24.01 -3.71 1.29
C LYS A 300 24.03 -4.22 2.72
N PHE A 301 23.02 -4.99 3.12
CA PHE A 301 22.80 -5.37 4.51
C PHE A 301 23.51 -6.67 4.89
N ASN A 302 23.66 -7.61 3.96
CA ASN A 302 24.22 -8.92 4.26
C ASN A 302 25.64 -9.06 3.67
N ILE A 303 26.65 -9.02 4.55
CA ILE A 303 28.08 -9.08 4.19
C ILE A 303 28.42 -10.44 3.56
N THR A 304 27.83 -11.53 4.04
CA THR A 304 28.02 -12.89 3.49
C THR A 304 27.50 -12.96 2.05
N LEU A 305 26.35 -12.33 1.79
CA LEU A 305 25.79 -12.20 0.45
C LEU A 305 26.67 -11.41 -0.51
N ARG A 306 27.48 -10.46 -0.02
CA ARG A 306 28.41 -9.72 -0.89
C ARG A 306 29.48 -10.64 -1.47
N ILE A 307 29.96 -11.61 -0.70
CA ILE A 307 30.99 -12.57 -1.12
C ILE A 307 30.43 -13.53 -2.17
N GLU A 308 29.17 -13.96 -2.03
CA GLU A 308 28.51 -14.85 -3.00
C GLU A 308 28.18 -14.16 -4.34
N MET A 309 28.12 -12.83 -4.37
CA MET A 309 27.81 -12.07 -5.57
C MET A 309 28.99 -11.92 -6.54
N ASP A 310 30.24 -12.23 -6.15
CA ASP A 310 31.42 -11.99 -7.01
C ASP A 310 31.31 -12.66 -8.39
N SER A 311 30.79 -13.89 -8.43
CA SER A 311 30.56 -14.62 -9.68
C SER A 311 29.52 -13.93 -10.58
N VAL A 312 28.44 -13.41 -9.99
CA VAL A 312 27.38 -12.66 -10.68
C VAL A 312 27.93 -11.33 -11.21
N LEU A 313 28.68 -10.60 -10.37
CA LEU A 313 29.29 -9.32 -10.74
C LEU A 313 30.28 -9.48 -11.90
N LEU A 314 31.09 -10.53 -11.87
CA LEU A 314 32.02 -10.86 -12.96
C LEU A 314 31.27 -11.20 -14.26
N THR A 315 30.22 -12.01 -14.16
CA THR A 315 29.38 -12.39 -15.30
C THR A 315 28.73 -11.16 -15.94
N TRP A 316 28.03 -10.34 -15.15
CA TRP A 316 27.39 -9.12 -15.64
C TRP A 316 28.41 -8.14 -16.23
N ARG A 317 29.60 -8.02 -15.65
CA ARG A 317 30.67 -7.18 -16.21
C ARG A 317 31.07 -7.65 -17.62
N ASN A 318 31.29 -8.95 -17.81
CA ASN A 318 31.67 -9.51 -19.11
C ASN A 318 30.54 -9.34 -20.13
N GLU A 319 29.28 -9.55 -19.74
CA GLU A 319 28.12 -9.33 -20.60
C GLU A 319 28.00 -7.87 -21.07
N ILE A 320 28.19 -6.91 -20.16
CA ILE A 320 28.17 -5.48 -20.49
C ILE A 320 29.29 -5.14 -21.47
N LEU A 321 30.52 -5.62 -21.23
CA LEU A 321 31.65 -5.37 -22.13
C LEU A 321 31.38 -5.92 -23.53
N ASN A 322 30.95 -7.18 -23.63
CA ASN A 322 30.60 -7.80 -24.90
C ASN A 322 29.48 -7.03 -25.62
N PHE A 323 28.48 -6.54 -24.89
CA PHE A 323 27.42 -5.73 -25.49
C PHE A 323 27.94 -4.39 -26.01
N GLU A 324 28.76 -3.67 -25.23
CA GLU A 324 29.31 -2.37 -25.63
C GLU A 324 30.27 -2.46 -26.81
N GLU A 325 31.06 -3.54 -26.91
CA GLU A 325 31.93 -3.81 -28.06
C GLU A 325 31.13 -3.98 -29.36
N ASN A 326 29.97 -4.64 -29.30
CA ASN A 326 29.16 -4.94 -30.47
C ASN A 326 28.16 -3.84 -30.84
N SER A 327 27.60 -3.15 -29.84
CA SER A 327 26.47 -2.21 -30.01
C SER A 327 26.84 -0.75 -29.75
N GLY A 328 28.02 -0.49 -29.18
CA GLY A 328 28.48 0.82 -28.75
C GLY A 328 28.26 1.08 -27.25
N HIS A 329 29.03 2.03 -26.70
CA HIS A 329 29.01 2.33 -25.26
C HIS A 329 27.66 2.80 -24.74
N ILE A 330 27.27 2.27 -23.58
CA ILE A 330 26.07 2.68 -22.85
C ILE A 330 26.34 4.02 -22.16
N LYS A 331 25.57 5.03 -22.57
CA LYS A 331 25.54 6.36 -21.93
C LYS A 331 24.42 6.43 -20.90
N MET A 332 24.63 7.21 -19.86
CA MET A 332 23.66 7.43 -18.79
C MET A 332 23.33 8.92 -18.67
N ILE A 333 22.06 9.28 -18.54
CA ILE A 333 21.61 10.62 -18.10
C ILE A 333 20.76 10.43 -16.85
N ASN A 334 21.08 11.12 -15.76
CA ASN A 334 20.35 11.03 -14.49
C ASN A 334 20.11 9.59 -14.02
N ASN A 335 21.14 8.74 -14.10
CA ASN A 335 21.07 7.30 -13.80
C ASN A 335 20.09 6.49 -14.68
N THR A 336 19.71 7.02 -15.84
CA THR A 336 18.87 6.31 -16.82
C THR A 336 19.71 6.00 -18.06
N PRO A 337 19.75 4.73 -18.52
CA PRO A 337 20.42 4.37 -19.76
C PRO A 337 19.77 5.07 -20.96
N ILE A 338 20.60 5.59 -21.86
CA ILE A 338 20.13 6.22 -23.10
C ILE A 338 20.20 5.18 -24.22
N VAL A 339 19.11 5.02 -24.94
CA VAL A 339 19.08 4.28 -26.20
C VAL A 339 19.49 5.23 -27.33
N PRO A 340 20.59 4.95 -28.07
CA PRO A 340 20.96 5.76 -29.22
C PRO A 340 19.84 5.84 -30.26
N GLU A 341 19.61 7.01 -30.87
CA GLU A 341 18.52 7.23 -31.84
C GLU A 341 18.51 6.20 -32.98
N LYS A 342 19.69 5.78 -33.45
CA LYS A 342 19.85 4.74 -34.49
C LYS A 342 19.22 3.38 -34.12
N PHE A 343 18.97 3.13 -32.83
CA PHE A 343 18.35 1.90 -32.32
C PHE A 343 16.95 2.14 -31.76
N SER A 344 16.39 3.35 -31.88
CA SER A 344 15.05 3.68 -31.34
C SER A 344 13.93 2.83 -31.94
N ASN A 345 14.09 2.38 -33.19
CA ASN A 345 13.15 1.50 -33.89
C ASN A 345 13.47 0.00 -33.72
N ASP A 346 14.60 -0.35 -33.09
CA ASP A 346 14.96 -1.73 -32.78
C ASP A 346 14.62 -2.02 -31.31
N LEU A 347 13.45 -2.62 -31.09
CA LEU A 347 12.95 -2.90 -29.76
C LEU A 347 13.89 -3.80 -28.96
N LEU A 348 14.51 -4.80 -29.60
CA LEU A 348 15.40 -5.74 -28.92
C LEU A 348 16.68 -5.05 -28.48
N THR A 349 17.32 -4.30 -29.38
CA THR A 349 18.52 -3.53 -29.04
C THR A 349 18.22 -2.45 -28.01
N SER A 350 17.08 -1.76 -28.12
CA SER A 350 16.62 -0.77 -27.14
C SER A 350 16.47 -1.36 -25.74
N VAL A 351 15.83 -2.53 -25.61
CA VAL A 351 15.69 -3.25 -24.34
C VAL A 351 17.06 -3.67 -23.80
N ASN A 352 17.97 -4.14 -24.65
CA ASN A 352 19.33 -4.50 -24.24
C ASN A 352 20.12 -3.30 -23.70
N PHE A 353 20.01 -2.12 -24.32
CA PHE A 353 20.63 -0.89 -23.80
C PHE A 353 20.14 -0.57 -22.38
N ALA A 354 18.84 -0.72 -22.12
CA ALA A 354 18.28 -0.52 -20.79
C ALA A 354 18.72 -1.60 -19.79
N HIS A 355 18.60 -2.86 -20.15
CA HIS A 355 18.98 -4.01 -19.31
C HIS A 355 20.46 -3.97 -18.90
N PHE A 356 21.37 -3.88 -19.87
CA PHE A 356 22.80 -3.80 -19.59
C PHE A 356 23.17 -2.47 -18.93
N GLY A 357 22.47 -1.39 -19.25
CA GLY A 357 22.68 -0.10 -18.60
C GLY A 357 22.33 -0.12 -17.11
N TYR A 358 21.26 -0.81 -16.72
CA TYR A 358 20.91 -0.97 -15.32
C TYR A 358 21.81 -1.99 -14.59
N LYS A 359 22.29 -3.05 -15.26
CA LYS A 359 23.39 -3.89 -14.74
C LYS A 359 24.64 -3.03 -14.48
N LYS A 360 25.04 -2.18 -15.43
CA LYS A 360 26.19 -1.28 -15.29
C LYS A 360 26.01 -0.29 -14.14
N LEU A 361 24.82 0.30 -14.01
CA LEU A 361 24.48 1.18 -12.88
C LEU A 361 24.55 0.45 -11.53
N PHE A 362 24.04 -0.77 -11.47
CA PHE A 362 24.13 -1.61 -10.28
C PHE A 362 25.59 -1.87 -9.89
N LEU A 363 26.42 -2.33 -10.84
CA LEU A 363 27.86 -2.58 -10.62
C LEU A 363 28.56 -1.33 -10.08
N ASN A 364 28.34 -0.17 -10.70
CA ASN A 364 28.95 1.08 -10.26
C ASN A 364 28.54 1.43 -8.82
N LYS A 365 27.23 1.39 -8.52
CA LYS A 365 26.71 1.69 -7.18
C LYS A 365 27.17 0.69 -6.11
N PHE A 366 27.34 -0.58 -6.49
CA PHE A 366 27.84 -1.63 -5.61
C PHE A 366 29.32 -1.39 -5.27
N LEU A 367 30.15 -1.10 -6.28
CA LEU A 367 31.59 -0.90 -6.13
C LEU A 367 31.95 0.43 -5.45
N ASP A 368 31.28 1.54 -5.78
CA ASP A 368 31.53 2.85 -5.17
C ASP A 368 31.29 2.82 -3.65
N LYS A 369 30.36 1.99 -3.18
CA LYS A 369 30.09 1.83 -1.76
C LYS A 369 31.20 1.07 -1.05
N ASN A 370 31.72 0.00 -1.65
CA ASN A 370 32.83 -0.77 -1.08
C ASN A 370 34.08 0.10 -0.88
N LYS A 371 34.35 1.03 -1.81
CA LYS A 371 35.47 1.97 -1.67
C LYS A 371 35.32 2.94 -0.49
N LYS A 372 34.09 3.40 -0.20
CA LYS A 372 33.82 4.29 0.94
C LYS A 372 33.88 3.54 2.28
N GLU A 373 33.35 2.32 2.34
CA GLU A 373 33.41 1.52 3.56
C GLU A 373 34.84 1.10 3.93
N GLN A 374 35.74 0.93 2.94
CA GLN A 374 37.17 0.65 3.16
C GLN A 374 38.00 1.89 3.53
N SER A 375 37.53 3.11 3.23
CA SER A 375 38.21 4.35 3.62
C SER A 375 37.83 4.84 5.02
N ASP A 376 36.68 4.38 5.53
CA ASP A 376 36.13 4.75 6.84
C ASP A 376 36.41 3.70 7.93
N SER A 377 37.06 2.58 7.56
CA SER A 377 37.59 1.52 8.44
C SER A 377 39.10 1.61 8.54
#